data_AF-A0A1V1TQK3-F1
#
_entry.id   AF-A0A1V1TQK3-F1
#
_cell.length_a   1.000
_cell.length_b   1.000
_cell.length_c   1.000
_cell.angle_alpha   90.00
_cell.angle_beta   90.00
_cell.angle_gamma   90.00
#
_symmetry.space_group_name_H-M   'P 1'
#
loop_
_entity.id
_entity.type
_entity.pdbx_description
1 polymer ?
#
loop_
_entity_poly.entity_id
_entity_poly.type
_entity_poly.pdbx_seq_one_letter_code
_entity_poly.pdbx_strand_id
1 'polypeptide(L)'
;MPSYTPSLLRIAQVAIILTTFTPAILGISVGDVFIVKTGTTNGGCDGKNIDGWFDDTVTLANSASAGAAAVDQDSRKYLMTFFSIRPQDDATKAGGIYRVTVYLKAQRAYHSMLLDQINRVKDVLDLKGLPPKGKPRLYCNSKWLQEQKWTDIAFDDVTGLPRTDQKKVEDVFPKDTNGLVPFWSDDLRQYLKADPGDYCSDRDNLAATQDQTGPSTVTLCIDNFASTQGETLANVPSVTKEKVSVSSLQVHSLTLFHEMFHLVLGTAGTPDHSYNLNSIVRFGTAKATENPESYTFYALAYYLGQTTQFTFANSKSAKKPPPTTPKRSPSEIDLGLLARFQMDTRDVPRGVWVA
;
A
#
# COMPACT_ATOMS: atom_id res chain seq x y z
N MET A 1 -22.30 -78.40 10.38
CA MET A 1 -22.14 -77.94 8.98
C MET A 1 -23.03 -76.71 8.78
N PRO A 2 -22.58 -75.67 8.05
CA PRO A 2 -21.61 -74.70 8.52
C PRO A 2 -22.21 -73.31 8.75
N SER A 3 -21.58 -72.63 9.69
CA SER A 3 -21.80 -71.27 10.17
C SER A 3 -21.28 -70.24 9.16
N TYR A 4 -22.07 -69.22 8.84
CA TYR A 4 -21.62 -68.04 8.09
C TYR A 4 -21.47 -66.85 9.04
N THR A 5 -20.22 -66.48 9.30
CA THR A 5 -19.81 -65.25 10.00
C THR A 5 -19.68 -64.08 9.02
N PRO A 6 -19.92 -62.83 9.46
CA PRO A 6 -20.01 -61.66 8.59
C PRO A 6 -18.63 -61.16 8.16
N SER A 7 -18.46 -60.86 6.87
CA SER A 7 -17.25 -60.22 6.33
C SER A 7 -17.23 -58.71 6.64
N LEU A 8 -16.95 -58.37 7.90
CA LEU A 8 -16.69 -57.00 8.38
C LEU A 8 -15.23 -56.57 8.18
N LEU A 9 -14.56 -57.08 7.14
CA LEU A 9 -13.10 -56.92 6.97
C LEU A 9 -12.72 -56.41 5.58
N ARG A 10 -13.41 -55.39 5.03
CA ARG A 10 -12.98 -54.67 3.80
C ARG A 10 -13.36 -53.17 3.77
N ILE A 11 -13.55 -52.53 4.92
CA ILE A 11 -13.70 -51.06 5.00
C ILE A 11 -12.54 -50.41 5.80
N ALA A 12 -11.63 -51.19 6.38
CA ALA A 12 -10.57 -50.69 7.26
C ALA A 12 -9.21 -50.40 6.56
N GLN A 13 -9.12 -50.44 5.23
CA GLN A 13 -7.83 -50.26 4.50
C GLN A 13 -7.84 -49.16 3.43
N VAL A 14 -8.85 -48.29 3.42
CA VAL A 14 -8.80 -46.99 2.71
C VAL A 14 -9.09 -45.86 3.70
N ALA A 15 -8.60 -45.98 4.93
CA ALA A 15 -8.10 -44.82 5.66
C ALA A 15 -6.68 -44.57 5.15
N ILE A 16 -6.56 -44.25 3.85
CA ILE A 16 -5.39 -43.52 3.39
C ILE A 16 -5.45 -42.26 4.20
N ILE A 17 -4.46 -42.18 5.08
CA ILE A 17 -3.98 -41.03 5.82
C ILE A 17 -3.88 -39.88 4.81
N LEU A 18 -5.02 -39.25 4.53
CA LEU A 18 -5.12 -37.88 4.08
C LEU A 18 -4.86 -37.04 5.34
N THR A 19 -3.71 -37.28 6.00
CA THR A 19 -2.95 -36.16 6.52
C THR A 19 -2.67 -35.34 5.29
N THR A 20 -3.61 -34.44 5.01
CA THR A 20 -3.32 -33.21 4.31
C THR A 20 -2.05 -32.70 4.97
N PHE A 21 -0.92 -33.00 4.35
CA PHE A 21 0.23 -32.11 4.38
C PHE A 21 -0.32 -30.80 3.82
N THR A 22 -1.07 -30.06 4.64
CA THR A 22 -1.04 -28.62 4.55
C THR A 22 0.44 -28.35 4.70
N PRO A 23 1.15 -27.97 3.62
CA PRO A 23 2.51 -27.50 3.80
C PRO A 23 2.41 -26.50 4.94
N ALA A 24 3.21 -26.68 5.99
CA ALA A 24 3.42 -25.59 6.92
C ALA A 24 3.91 -24.47 6.02
N ILE A 25 3.01 -23.54 5.68
CA ILE A 25 3.38 -22.32 4.99
C ILE A 25 4.23 -21.66 6.03
N LEU A 26 5.55 -21.85 5.93
CA LEU A 26 6.52 -21.12 6.73
C LEU A 26 6.18 -19.66 6.43
N GLY A 27 5.58 -19.00 7.42
CA GLY A 27 5.17 -17.61 7.29
C GLY A 27 6.38 -16.80 6.88
N ILE A 28 6.23 -15.99 5.83
CA ILE A 28 7.26 -15.01 5.47
C ILE A 28 7.29 -14.00 6.60
N SER A 29 8.45 -13.84 7.23
CA SER A 29 8.64 -12.87 8.31
C SER A 29 9.04 -11.51 7.73
N VAL A 30 8.83 -10.44 8.49
CA VAL A 30 9.35 -9.11 8.10
C VAL A 30 10.86 -9.15 7.89
N GLY A 31 11.56 -9.98 8.68
CA GLY A 31 13.00 -10.18 8.60
C GLY A 31 13.48 -10.85 7.31
N ASP A 32 12.59 -11.44 6.50
CA ASP A 32 12.92 -11.98 5.18
C ASP A 32 12.98 -10.88 4.12
N VAL A 33 12.09 -9.89 4.21
CA VAL A 33 12.00 -8.74 3.28
C VAL A 33 12.89 -7.58 3.72
N PHE A 34 12.99 -7.31 5.03
CA PHE A 34 13.71 -6.16 5.58
C PHE A 34 14.88 -6.57 6.47
N ILE A 35 15.89 -5.72 6.55
CA ILE A 35 16.84 -5.67 7.65
C ILE A 35 16.23 -4.75 8.72
N VAL A 36 15.52 -5.33 9.68
CA VAL A 36 14.88 -4.57 10.76
C VAL A 36 15.93 -4.12 11.78
N LYS A 37 15.93 -2.83 12.13
CA LYS A 37 16.84 -2.29 13.15
C LYS A 37 16.46 -2.82 14.53
N THR A 38 17.39 -3.52 15.17
CA THR A 38 17.23 -4.03 16.54
C THR A 38 17.46 -2.94 17.59
N GLY A 39 17.02 -3.22 18.82
CA GLY A 39 17.11 -2.31 19.96
C GLY A 39 15.89 -1.39 20.09
N THR A 40 15.90 -0.53 21.11
CA THR A 40 14.83 0.43 21.42
C THR A 40 15.23 1.88 21.15
N THR A 41 16.46 2.12 20.67
CA THR A 41 17.04 3.44 20.41
C THR A 41 17.51 3.56 18.97
N ASN A 42 17.75 4.80 18.50
CA ASN A 42 18.34 5.09 17.19
C ASN A 42 17.66 4.34 16.02
N GLY A 43 16.34 4.47 15.91
CA GLY A 43 15.53 3.77 14.91
C GLY A 43 15.16 2.32 15.22
N GLY A 44 15.56 1.78 16.38
CA GLY A 44 15.26 0.40 16.79
C GLY A 44 13.78 0.08 16.96
N CYS A 45 13.44 -1.17 16.62
CA CYS A 45 12.07 -1.70 16.52
C CYS A 45 11.69 -2.71 17.61
N ASP A 46 12.56 -2.98 18.59
CA ASP A 46 12.26 -3.97 19.63
C ASP A 46 11.04 -3.55 20.47
N GLY A 47 10.14 -4.51 20.72
CA GLY A 47 8.89 -4.27 21.45
C GLY A 47 7.78 -3.61 20.63
N LYS A 48 7.96 -3.45 19.32
CA LYS A 48 6.93 -2.98 18.37
C LYS A 48 6.35 -4.17 17.61
N ASN A 49 5.09 -4.08 17.19
CA ASN A 49 4.38 -5.15 16.49
C ASN A 49 4.66 -5.16 14.97
N ILE A 50 5.94 -5.17 14.61
CA ILE A 50 6.36 -5.08 13.21
C ILE A 50 5.93 -6.30 12.42
N ASP A 51 6.00 -7.50 13.02
CA ASP A 51 5.57 -8.74 12.38
C ASP A 51 4.06 -8.72 12.07
N GLY A 52 3.22 -8.30 13.02
CA GLY A 52 1.78 -8.18 12.79
C GLY A 52 1.44 -7.16 11.71
N TRP A 53 2.15 -6.03 11.66
CA TRP A 53 1.96 -5.04 10.59
C TRP A 53 2.41 -5.55 9.22
N PHE A 54 3.45 -6.37 9.20
CA PHE A 54 3.92 -7.01 7.98
C PHE A 54 2.94 -8.08 7.49
N ASP A 55 2.40 -8.92 8.37
CA ASP A 55 1.38 -9.92 8.02
C ASP A 55 0.11 -9.27 7.44
N ASP A 56 -0.31 -8.15 8.01
CA ASP A 56 -1.40 -7.33 7.47
C ASP A 56 -1.06 -6.76 6.10
N THR A 57 0.18 -6.29 5.91
CA THR A 57 0.68 -5.77 4.62
C THR A 57 0.60 -6.84 3.53
N VAL A 58 1.01 -8.08 3.84
CA VAL A 58 0.85 -9.24 2.95
C VAL A 58 -0.62 -9.51 2.65
N THR A 59 -1.48 -9.46 3.68
CA THR A 59 -2.94 -9.66 3.54
C THR A 59 -3.57 -8.59 2.63
N LEU A 60 -3.20 -7.32 2.80
CA LEU A 60 -3.67 -6.20 1.98
C LEU A 60 -3.21 -6.31 0.54
N ALA A 61 -1.93 -6.64 0.30
CA ALA A 61 -1.41 -6.87 -1.05
C ALA A 61 -2.15 -8.00 -1.77
N ASN A 62 -2.40 -9.11 -1.08
CA ASN A 62 -3.17 -10.24 -1.60
C ASN A 62 -4.61 -9.86 -1.92
N SER A 63 -5.27 -9.12 -1.01
CA SER A 63 -6.63 -8.65 -1.20
C SER A 63 -6.73 -7.69 -2.39
N ALA A 64 -5.82 -6.71 -2.47
CA ALA A 64 -5.76 -5.75 -3.57
C ALA A 64 -5.55 -6.43 -4.94
N SER A 65 -4.61 -7.38 -5.01
CA SER A 65 -4.33 -8.15 -6.23
C SER A 65 -5.55 -8.98 -6.65
N ALA A 66 -6.18 -9.68 -5.71
CA ALA A 66 -7.39 -10.45 -5.95
C ALA A 66 -8.54 -9.58 -6.46
N GLY A 67 -8.79 -8.43 -5.83
CA GLY A 67 -9.82 -7.49 -6.27
C GLY A 67 -9.52 -6.89 -7.64
N ALA A 68 -8.25 -6.61 -7.94
CA ALA A 68 -7.87 -6.02 -9.21
C ALA A 68 -8.03 -7.04 -10.35
N ALA A 69 -7.79 -8.32 -10.08
CA ALA A 69 -7.99 -9.40 -11.06
C ALA A 69 -9.46 -9.83 -11.21
N ALA A 70 -10.31 -9.52 -10.23
CA ALA A 70 -11.69 -9.98 -10.21
C ALA A 70 -12.58 -9.22 -11.21
N VAL A 71 -13.55 -9.93 -11.77
CA VAL A 71 -14.46 -9.41 -12.82
C VAL A 71 -15.86 -9.11 -12.33
N ASP A 72 -16.14 -9.37 -11.04
CA ASP A 72 -17.45 -9.19 -10.43
C ASP A 72 -17.81 -7.70 -10.24
N GLN A 73 -19.08 -7.46 -9.94
CA GLN A 73 -19.63 -6.11 -9.86
C GLN A 73 -19.05 -5.31 -8.69
N ASP A 74 -18.70 -5.95 -7.58
CA ASP A 74 -18.25 -5.25 -6.39
C ASP A 74 -16.79 -4.82 -6.56
N SER A 75 -15.92 -5.70 -7.06
CA SER A 75 -14.53 -5.37 -7.45
C SER A 75 -14.47 -4.16 -8.39
N ARG A 76 -15.36 -4.11 -9.39
CA ARG A 76 -15.49 -2.96 -10.31
C ARG A 76 -15.88 -1.65 -9.60
N LYS A 77 -16.72 -1.70 -8.56
CA LYS A 77 -17.07 -0.51 -7.77
C LYS A 77 -15.86 0.00 -6.98
N TYR A 78 -15.05 -0.89 -6.40
CA TYR A 78 -13.81 -0.48 -5.71
C TYR A 78 -12.82 0.18 -6.66
N LEU A 79 -12.57 -0.44 -7.82
CA LEU A 79 -11.71 0.12 -8.88
C LEU A 79 -12.22 1.48 -9.39
N MET A 80 -13.54 1.60 -9.59
CA MET A 80 -14.14 2.86 -10.00
C MET A 80 -14.01 3.94 -8.91
N THR A 81 -14.17 3.57 -7.64
CA THR A 81 -14.18 4.52 -6.52
C THR A 81 -12.80 5.11 -6.25
N PHE A 82 -11.75 4.28 -6.26
CA PHE A 82 -10.41 4.73 -5.89
C PHE A 82 -9.52 5.08 -7.08
N PHE A 83 -9.80 4.53 -8.26
CA PHE A 83 -8.97 4.74 -9.45
C PHE A 83 -9.73 5.32 -10.63
N SER A 84 -11.01 5.66 -10.49
CA SER A 84 -11.85 6.12 -11.61
C SER A 84 -11.86 5.15 -12.80
N ILE A 85 -11.57 3.86 -12.57
CA ILE A 85 -11.54 2.84 -13.61
C ILE A 85 -12.95 2.31 -13.84
N ARG A 86 -13.51 2.54 -15.04
CA ARG A 86 -14.91 2.20 -15.34
C ARG A 86 -15.06 0.84 -16.02
N PRO A 87 -16.17 0.12 -15.76
CA PRO A 87 -16.58 -1.05 -16.54
C PRO A 87 -16.68 -0.73 -18.04
N GLN A 88 -16.32 -1.71 -18.89
CA GLN A 88 -16.49 -1.59 -20.34
C GLN A 88 -17.96 -1.35 -20.75
N ASP A 89 -18.90 -1.90 -19.97
CA ASP A 89 -20.33 -1.86 -20.25
C ASP A 89 -20.93 -0.44 -20.12
N ASP A 90 -20.24 0.48 -19.45
CA ASP A 90 -20.69 1.87 -19.28
C ASP A 90 -20.24 2.78 -20.43
N ALA A 91 -19.13 2.46 -21.09
CA ALA A 91 -18.59 3.29 -22.18
C ALA A 91 -19.48 3.25 -23.44
N THR A 92 -20.17 2.13 -23.69
CA THR A 92 -21.06 1.96 -24.84
C THR A 92 -22.30 2.85 -24.79
N LYS A 93 -22.64 3.42 -23.63
CA LYS A 93 -23.78 4.33 -23.46
C LYS A 93 -23.44 5.82 -23.62
N ALA A 94 -22.16 6.18 -23.68
CA ALA A 94 -21.70 7.56 -23.49
C ALA A 94 -21.32 8.34 -24.79
N GLY A 95 -21.49 7.77 -25.99
CA GLY A 95 -21.28 8.52 -27.24
C GLY A 95 -20.77 7.66 -28.40
N GLY A 96 -20.58 8.28 -29.58
CA GLY A 96 -20.26 7.61 -30.84
C GLY A 96 -19.04 6.67 -30.79
N ILE A 97 -19.09 5.61 -31.60
CA ILE A 97 -18.19 4.43 -31.61
C ILE A 97 -16.70 4.77 -31.47
N TYR A 98 -16.22 5.84 -32.11
CA TYR A 98 -14.81 6.21 -32.08
C TYR A 98 -14.31 6.68 -30.70
N ARG A 99 -15.11 7.48 -29.98
CA ARG A 99 -14.75 7.96 -28.62
C ARG A 99 -14.74 6.83 -27.60
N VAL A 100 -15.61 5.83 -27.80
CA VAL A 100 -15.71 4.65 -26.94
C VAL A 100 -14.44 3.80 -27.03
N THR A 101 -13.94 3.52 -28.24
CA THR A 101 -12.76 2.66 -28.41
C THR A 101 -11.50 3.25 -27.77
N VAL A 102 -11.25 4.56 -27.94
CA VAL A 102 -10.08 5.23 -27.35
C VAL A 102 -10.16 5.21 -25.82
N TYR A 103 -11.32 5.55 -25.26
CA TYR A 103 -11.56 5.54 -23.82
C TYR A 103 -11.36 4.14 -23.23
N LEU A 104 -11.94 3.11 -23.85
CA LEU A 104 -11.80 1.72 -23.38
C LEU A 104 -10.36 1.22 -23.44
N LYS A 105 -9.60 1.62 -24.46
CA LYS A 105 -8.17 1.28 -24.57
C LYS A 105 -7.38 1.89 -23.42
N ALA A 106 -7.61 3.16 -23.10
CA ALA A 106 -6.96 3.83 -21.97
C ALA A 106 -7.32 3.17 -20.63
N GLN A 107 -8.60 2.88 -20.40
CA GLN A 107 -9.08 2.21 -19.19
C GLN A 107 -8.43 0.83 -18.98
N ARG A 108 -8.30 0.03 -20.04
CA ARG A 108 -7.58 -1.26 -19.98
C ARG A 108 -6.09 -1.08 -19.66
N ALA A 109 -5.44 -0.06 -20.24
CA ALA A 109 -4.04 0.22 -19.96
C ALA A 109 -3.82 0.59 -18.48
N TYR A 110 -4.66 1.47 -17.93
CA TYR A 110 -4.59 1.82 -16.51
C TYR A 110 -4.89 0.64 -15.58
N HIS A 111 -5.88 -0.18 -15.91
CA HIS A 111 -6.17 -1.39 -15.15
C HIS A 111 -4.98 -2.36 -15.15
N SER A 112 -4.35 -2.56 -16.31
CA SER A 112 -3.13 -3.37 -16.42
C SER A 112 -1.97 -2.80 -15.62
N MET A 113 -1.78 -1.48 -15.65
CA MET A 113 -0.72 -0.79 -14.90
C MET A 113 -0.94 -0.91 -13.39
N LEU A 114 -2.17 -0.71 -12.92
CA LEU A 114 -2.55 -0.89 -11.53
C LEU A 114 -2.27 -2.31 -11.04
N LEU A 115 -2.66 -3.32 -11.84
CA LEU A 115 -2.43 -4.72 -11.49
C LEU A 115 -0.93 -5.05 -11.46
N ASP A 116 -0.15 -4.54 -12.41
CA ASP A 116 1.31 -4.68 -12.43
C ASP A 116 1.95 -4.08 -11.18
N GLN A 117 1.59 -2.85 -10.82
CA GLN A 117 2.11 -2.17 -9.63
C GLN A 117 1.80 -2.93 -8.33
N ILE A 118 0.56 -3.39 -8.15
CA ILE A 118 0.17 -4.21 -6.99
C ILE A 118 0.98 -5.53 -6.98
N ASN A 119 1.12 -6.18 -8.13
CA ASN A 119 1.83 -7.45 -8.21
C ASN A 119 3.33 -7.30 -7.96
N ARG A 120 3.95 -6.19 -8.35
CA ARG A 120 5.36 -5.91 -8.01
C ARG A 120 5.57 -5.78 -6.51
N VAL A 121 4.66 -5.07 -5.81
CA VAL A 121 4.68 -5.00 -4.33
C VAL A 121 4.51 -6.40 -3.75
N LYS A 122 3.54 -7.15 -4.24
CA LYS A 122 3.30 -8.53 -3.82
C LYS A 122 4.49 -9.46 -4.06
N ASP A 123 5.17 -9.33 -5.20
CA ASP A 123 6.32 -10.18 -5.53
C ASP A 123 7.49 -9.95 -4.56
N VAL A 124 7.70 -8.71 -4.09
CA VAL A 124 8.66 -8.42 -3.02
C VAL A 124 8.23 -9.06 -1.71
N LEU A 125 6.96 -8.93 -1.33
CA LEU A 125 6.40 -9.53 -0.12
C LEU A 125 6.43 -11.07 -0.14
N ASP A 126 6.32 -11.68 -1.31
CA ASP A 126 6.38 -13.12 -1.55
C ASP A 126 7.83 -13.64 -1.72
N LEU A 127 8.85 -12.78 -1.59
CA LEU A 127 10.26 -13.10 -1.86
C LEU A 127 10.55 -13.58 -3.30
N LYS A 128 9.68 -13.24 -4.26
CA LYS A 128 9.84 -13.53 -5.69
C LYS A 128 10.63 -12.44 -6.42
N GLY A 129 10.84 -11.30 -5.77
CA GLY A 129 11.68 -10.21 -6.23
C GLY A 129 12.36 -9.51 -5.06
N LEU A 130 13.38 -8.71 -5.38
CA LEU A 130 13.98 -7.78 -4.43
C LEU A 130 13.71 -6.35 -4.90
N PRO A 131 13.61 -5.37 -3.97
CA PRO A 131 13.68 -3.98 -4.33
C PRO A 131 14.95 -3.67 -5.13
N PRO A 132 14.97 -2.62 -5.97
CA PRO A 132 16.07 -2.33 -6.90
C PRO A 132 17.47 -2.22 -6.27
N LYS A 133 17.55 -1.92 -4.96
CA LYS A 133 18.80 -1.71 -4.21
C LYS A 133 19.09 -2.81 -3.18
N GLY A 134 18.55 -4.00 -3.41
CA GLY A 134 18.71 -5.14 -2.51
C GLY A 134 17.75 -5.08 -1.33
N LYS A 135 18.13 -5.76 -0.23
CA LYS A 135 17.29 -5.89 0.95
C LYS A 135 17.20 -4.55 1.71
N PRO A 136 16.02 -3.92 1.79
CA PRO A 136 15.84 -2.62 2.43
C PRO A 136 16.03 -2.69 3.94
N ARG A 137 16.28 -1.55 4.58
CA ARG A 137 16.25 -1.42 6.04
C ARG A 137 14.93 -0.88 6.53
N LEU A 138 14.49 -1.34 7.69
CA LEU A 138 13.28 -0.86 8.37
C LEU A 138 13.65 -0.28 9.74
N TYR A 139 13.22 0.96 9.96
CA TYR A 139 13.39 1.71 11.19
C TYR A 139 12.05 2.09 11.81
N CYS A 140 12.02 2.28 13.12
CA CYS A 140 10.81 2.53 13.90
C CYS A 140 10.74 3.93 14.54
N ASN A 141 11.66 4.80 14.14
CA ASN A 141 11.69 6.25 14.30
C ASN A 141 12.86 6.77 13.48
N SER A 142 12.97 8.07 13.26
CA SER A 142 14.00 8.68 12.41
C SER A 142 15.33 9.02 13.12
N LYS A 143 15.49 8.67 14.40
CA LYS A 143 16.76 8.86 15.16
C LYS A 143 17.93 7.99 14.70
N TRP A 144 17.75 7.16 13.67
CA TRP A 144 18.87 6.50 12.98
C TRP A 144 19.66 7.47 12.09
N LEU A 145 19.11 8.66 11.87
CA LEU A 145 19.77 9.78 11.20
C LEU A 145 20.23 10.83 12.21
N GLN A 146 21.42 11.34 11.98
CA GLN A 146 21.98 12.45 12.75
C GLN A 146 22.08 13.68 11.84
N GLU A 147 21.31 14.73 12.13
CA GLU A 147 21.45 16.01 11.45
C GLU A 147 22.88 16.55 11.64
N GLN A 148 23.47 17.08 10.58
CA GLN A 148 24.80 17.69 10.57
C GLN A 148 24.70 19.10 9.99
N LYS A 149 25.64 19.97 10.38
CA LYS A 149 25.88 21.22 9.66
C LYS A 149 26.86 20.94 8.54
N TRP A 150 26.73 21.69 7.45
CA TRP A 150 27.70 21.68 6.34
C TRP A 150 29.14 21.93 6.79
N THR A 151 29.32 22.66 7.90
CA THR A 151 30.63 23.01 8.47
C THR A 151 31.16 22.01 9.50
N ASP A 152 30.38 21.00 9.88
CA ASP A 152 30.83 19.98 10.84
C ASP A 152 31.91 19.10 10.21
N ILE A 153 32.78 18.52 11.04
CA ILE A 153 33.76 17.53 10.58
C ILE A 153 32.98 16.34 10.03
N ALA A 154 33.25 15.96 8.79
CA ALA A 154 32.56 14.85 8.17
C ALA A 154 32.93 13.53 8.84
N PHE A 155 31.99 12.59 8.89
CA PHE A 155 32.23 11.17 9.08
C PHE A 155 32.86 10.51 7.85
N ASP A 156 33.66 9.48 8.11
CA ASP A 156 34.28 8.60 7.13
C ASP A 156 33.33 7.43 6.80
N ASP A 157 33.15 7.15 5.52
CA ASP A 157 32.23 6.12 5.00
C ASP A 157 32.73 4.69 5.20
N VAL A 158 34.01 4.49 5.52
CA VAL A 158 34.57 3.17 5.83
C VAL A 158 34.47 2.88 7.32
N THR A 159 34.94 3.81 8.14
CA THR A 159 35.07 3.60 9.59
C THR A 159 33.84 4.04 10.37
N GLY A 160 33.06 4.97 9.84
CA GLY A 160 31.94 5.55 10.56
C GLY A 160 32.29 6.59 11.61
N LEU A 161 33.57 6.95 11.72
CA LEU A 161 34.07 7.89 12.71
C LEU A 161 34.30 9.27 12.07
N PRO A 162 34.35 10.34 12.88
CA PRO A 162 34.76 11.65 12.38
C PRO A 162 36.13 11.56 11.69
N ARG A 163 36.25 12.19 10.52
CA ARG A 163 37.46 12.15 9.70
C ARG A 163 38.63 12.83 10.40
N THR A 164 39.80 12.20 10.34
CA THR A 164 41.04 12.75 10.92
C THR A 164 41.69 13.83 10.06
N ASP A 165 41.34 13.90 8.77
CA ASP A 165 41.84 14.91 7.82
C ASP A 165 41.14 16.28 7.94
N GLN A 166 40.24 16.44 8.92
CA GLN A 166 39.50 17.67 9.21
C GLN A 166 38.61 18.17 8.06
N LYS A 167 38.32 17.33 7.06
CA LYS A 167 37.36 17.67 6.01
C LYS A 167 35.97 17.85 6.62
N LYS A 168 35.26 18.85 6.13
CA LYS A 168 33.88 19.16 6.51
C LYS A 168 32.88 18.39 5.67
N VAL A 169 31.63 18.36 6.11
CA VAL A 169 30.54 17.73 5.33
C VAL A 169 30.45 18.32 3.91
N GLU A 170 30.56 19.64 3.75
CA GLU A 170 30.53 20.28 2.42
C GLU A 170 31.72 19.94 1.52
N ASP A 171 32.82 19.42 2.07
CA ASP A 171 33.99 18.98 1.28
C ASP A 171 33.80 17.57 0.69
N VAL A 172 32.91 16.76 1.25
CA VAL A 172 32.72 15.34 0.86
C VAL A 172 31.32 15.03 0.37
N PHE A 173 30.35 15.90 0.66
CA PHE A 173 28.95 15.72 0.29
C PHE A 173 28.44 16.98 -0.45
N PRO A 174 27.96 16.85 -1.70
CA PRO A 174 27.57 18.00 -2.50
C PRO A 174 26.50 18.86 -1.83
N LYS A 175 26.84 20.12 -1.57
CA LYS A 175 25.93 21.09 -0.95
C LYS A 175 24.64 21.24 -1.73
N ASP A 176 23.54 21.33 -1.02
CA ASP A 176 22.23 21.59 -1.62
C ASP A 176 21.92 23.08 -1.62
N THR A 177 21.30 23.58 -2.69
CA THR A 177 20.90 25.00 -2.79
C THR A 177 19.44 25.23 -2.42
N ASN A 178 18.66 24.18 -2.17
CA ASN A 178 17.21 24.26 -1.93
C ASN A 178 16.84 24.26 -0.45
N GLY A 179 17.81 24.43 0.45
CA GLY A 179 17.56 24.49 1.90
C GLY A 179 17.62 23.15 2.63
N LEU A 180 17.90 22.05 1.92
CA LEU A 180 18.12 20.74 2.54
C LEU A 180 19.42 20.73 3.36
N VAL A 181 19.41 19.98 4.47
CA VAL A 181 20.58 19.82 5.35
C VAL A 181 21.10 18.38 5.30
N PRO A 182 22.39 18.17 5.59
CA PRO A 182 22.98 16.84 5.55
C PRO A 182 22.61 16.05 6.81
N PHE A 183 22.26 14.79 6.63
CA PHE A 183 22.08 13.80 7.69
C PHE A 183 23.08 12.67 7.52
N TRP A 184 23.74 12.28 8.61
CA TRP A 184 24.60 11.11 8.65
C TRP A 184 23.80 9.87 9.10
N SER A 185 23.98 8.76 8.40
CA SER A 185 23.50 7.44 8.82
C SER A 185 24.68 6.57 9.23
N ASP A 186 24.77 6.24 10.54
CA ASP A 186 25.78 5.30 11.04
C ASP A 186 25.61 3.91 10.42
N ASP A 187 24.35 3.49 10.30
CA ASP A 187 23.96 2.18 9.80
C ASP A 187 24.31 1.93 8.32
N LEU A 188 24.20 2.98 7.51
CA LEU A 188 24.45 2.93 6.07
C LEU A 188 25.83 3.48 5.68
N ARG A 189 26.52 4.12 6.64
CA ARG A 189 27.80 4.81 6.43
C ARG A 189 27.75 5.83 5.28
N GLN A 190 26.64 6.58 5.19
CA GLN A 190 26.44 7.54 4.10
C GLN A 190 25.71 8.79 4.57
N TYR A 191 25.86 9.86 3.80
CA TYR A 191 25.10 11.10 3.95
C TYR A 191 23.84 11.09 3.10
N LEU A 192 22.82 11.79 3.62
CA LEU A 192 21.55 12.04 2.97
C LEU A 192 21.19 13.53 3.06
N LYS A 193 20.32 13.96 2.16
CA LYS A 193 19.72 15.30 2.22
C LYS A 193 18.27 15.15 2.61
N ALA A 194 17.83 15.93 3.58
CA ALA A 194 16.43 16.04 3.95
C ALA A 194 16.14 17.45 4.44
N ASP A 195 14.86 17.77 4.63
CA ASP A 195 14.46 18.99 5.30
C ASP A 195 15.06 19.05 6.72
N PRO A 196 15.39 20.25 7.23
CA PRO A 196 15.88 20.39 8.59
C PRO A 196 14.92 19.82 9.63
N GLY A 197 15.46 19.19 10.67
CA GLY A 197 14.68 18.50 11.70
C GLY A 197 14.56 16.99 11.45
N ASP A 198 13.91 16.32 12.40
CA ASP A 198 13.71 14.88 12.35
C ASP A 198 12.45 14.57 11.53
N TYR A 199 12.45 13.63 10.57
CA TYR A 199 11.26 13.36 9.74
C TYR A 199 10.02 13.03 10.58
N CYS A 200 10.20 12.31 11.69
CA CYS A 200 9.14 11.99 12.65
C CYS A 200 8.80 13.12 13.64
N SER A 201 9.43 14.29 13.55
CA SER A 201 9.12 15.43 14.42
C SER A 201 7.78 16.09 14.09
N ASP A 202 7.36 16.07 12.82
CA ASP A 202 6.01 16.42 12.44
C ASP A 202 5.05 15.29 12.84
N ARG A 203 4.02 15.61 13.62
CA ARG A 203 3.03 14.64 14.09
C ARG A 203 2.14 14.10 12.98
N ASP A 204 2.07 14.79 11.85
CA ASP A 204 1.29 14.35 10.70
C ASP A 204 2.07 13.36 9.81
N ASN A 205 3.40 13.23 10.02
CA ASN A 205 4.25 12.29 9.31
C ASN A 205 4.23 10.91 9.98
N LEU A 206 3.72 9.92 9.26
CA LEU A 206 3.57 8.55 9.77
C LEU A 206 4.73 7.63 9.35
N ALA A 207 5.29 7.82 8.16
CA ALA A 207 6.45 7.08 7.69
C ALA A 207 7.08 7.73 6.47
N ALA A 208 8.35 7.42 6.21
CA ALA A 208 9.04 7.82 4.99
C ALA A 208 9.79 6.65 4.36
N THR A 209 9.81 6.64 3.03
CA THR A 209 10.68 5.80 2.24
C THR A 209 11.76 6.64 1.60
N GLN A 210 13.02 6.27 1.82
CA GLN A 210 14.16 6.87 1.15
C GLN A 210 14.70 5.86 0.14
N ASP A 211 14.23 5.95 -1.10
CA ASP A 211 14.66 5.07 -2.19
C ASP A 211 15.99 5.50 -2.82
N GLN A 212 16.54 6.66 -2.43
CA GLN A 212 17.85 7.18 -2.82
C GLN A 212 19.03 6.56 -2.05
N THR A 213 18.82 6.00 -0.85
CA THR A 213 19.85 5.34 -0.05
C THR A 213 20.30 4.02 -0.69
N GLY A 214 21.50 3.51 -0.35
CA GLY A 214 21.93 2.14 -0.66
C GLY A 214 22.21 1.31 0.61
N PRO A 215 21.39 0.29 0.96
CA PRO A 215 20.08 -0.06 0.39
C PRO A 215 19.00 0.99 0.68
N SER A 216 17.83 0.89 0.04
CA SER A 216 16.64 1.70 0.33
C SER A 216 16.22 1.56 1.81
N THR A 217 15.61 2.59 2.38
CA THR A 217 15.11 2.52 3.76
C THR A 217 13.63 2.87 3.86
N VAL A 218 12.96 2.28 4.84
CA VAL A 218 11.64 2.66 5.32
C VAL A 218 11.77 3.04 6.79
N THR A 219 11.21 4.19 7.17
CA THR A 219 11.19 4.66 8.55
C THR A 219 9.75 4.87 8.99
N LEU A 220 9.29 4.10 9.96
CA LEU A 220 7.97 4.28 10.58
C LEU A 220 8.08 5.23 11.77
N CYS A 221 7.24 6.26 11.81
CA CYS A 221 7.12 7.20 12.92
C CYS A 221 6.08 6.71 13.92
N ILE A 222 6.37 5.58 14.57
CA ILE A 222 5.40 4.86 15.40
C ILE A 222 4.80 5.74 16.52
N ASP A 223 5.59 6.66 17.06
CA ASP A 223 5.12 7.57 18.12
C ASP A 223 4.09 8.61 17.62
N ASN A 224 3.90 8.73 16.29
CA ASN A 224 2.90 9.57 15.65
C ASN A 224 1.63 8.80 15.29
N PHE A 225 1.64 7.47 15.39
CA PHE A 225 0.46 6.67 15.12
C PHE A 225 -0.64 6.98 16.13
N ALA A 226 -1.84 7.27 15.63
CA ALA A 226 -2.95 7.62 16.49
C ALA A 226 -3.34 6.41 17.35
N SER A 227 -3.46 6.62 18.66
CA SER A 227 -3.93 5.60 19.61
C SER A 227 -5.38 5.15 19.35
N THR A 228 -6.12 5.92 18.56
CA THR A 228 -7.49 5.60 18.12
C THR A 228 -7.53 4.66 16.92
N GLN A 229 -6.42 4.45 16.21
CA GLN A 229 -6.33 3.48 15.13
C GLN A 229 -6.11 2.08 15.70
N GLY A 230 -6.66 1.07 15.01
CA GLY A 230 -6.35 -0.32 15.35
C GLY A 230 -4.87 -0.60 15.07
N GLU A 231 -4.26 -1.44 15.89
CA GLU A 231 -2.86 -1.82 15.69
C GLU A 231 -2.70 -2.72 14.45
N THR A 232 -3.66 -3.61 14.22
CA THR A 232 -3.69 -4.58 13.11
C THR A 232 -5.09 -4.70 12.49
N LEU A 233 -5.22 -5.36 11.34
CA LEU A 233 -6.51 -5.68 10.70
C LEU A 233 -7.43 -6.48 11.61
N ALA A 234 -6.87 -7.29 12.51
CA ALA A 234 -7.64 -8.03 13.52
C ALA A 234 -8.34 -7.10 14.53
N ASN A 235 -7.87 -5.86 14.67
CA ASN A 235 -8.51 -4.84 15.51
C ASN A 235 -9.61 -4.06 14.78
N VAL A 236 -9.78 -4.24 13.46
CA VAL A 236 -10.83 -3.54 12.72
C VAL A 236 -12.19 -4.12 13.14
N PRO A 237 -13.10 -3.31 13.72
CA PRO A 237 -14.39 -3.80 14.16
C PRO A 237 -15.25 -4.22 12.96
N SER A 238 -16.14 -5.18 13.19
CA SER A 238 -17.13 -5.54 12.16
C SER A 238 -17.98 -4.34 11.77
N VAL A 239 -18.13 -4.10 10.47
CA VAL A 239 -18.91 -2.97 9.92
C VAL A 239 -20.39 -3.29 9.99
N THR A 240 -21.00 -3.01 11.13
CA THR A 240 -22.43 -3.32 11.40
C THR A 240 -23.38 -2.15 11.14
N LYS A 241 -22.85 -0.95 10.88
CA LYS A 241 -23.64 0.29 10.70
C LYS A 241 -23.46 0.89 9.31
N GLU A 242 -24.50 1.54 8.84
CA GLU A 242 -24.45 2.38 7.64
C GLU A 242 -23.53 3.59 7.84
N LYS A 243 -23.01 4.13 6.73
CA LYS A 243 -22.23 5.37 6.68
C LYS A 243 -20.93 5.36 7.50
N VAL A 244 -20.41 4.19 7.83
CA VAL A 244 -19.04 4.05 8.36
C VAL A 244 -18.06 4.29 7.22
N SER A 245 -17.21 5.30 7.37
CA SER A 245 -16.16 5.60 6.38
C SER A 245 -15.02 4.59 6.50
N VAL A 246 -14.49 4.12 5.36
CA VAL A 246 -13.27 3.30 5.36
C VAL A 246 -12.09 4.05 6.02
N SER A 247 -12.06 5.37 5.95
CA SER A 247 -11.05 6.20 6.62
C SER A 247 -11.11 6.16 8.16
N SER A 248 -12.24 5.74 8.73
CA SER A 248 -12.36 5.53 10.18
C SER A 248 -11.92 4.13 10.64
N LEU A 249 -11.57 3.25 9.69
CA LEU A 249 -11.17 1.86 9.91
C LEU A 249 -9.68 1.64 9.60
N GLN A 250 -8.91 2.73 9.56
CA GLN A 250 -7.47 2.67 9.33
C GLN A 250 -6.76 1.98 10.51
N VAL A 251 -5.69 1.28 10.18
CA VAL A 251 -4.82 0.56 11.12
C VAL A 251 -3.36 0.90 10.82
N HIS A 252 -2.47 0.74 11.80
CA HIS A 252 -1.05 1.10 11.66
C HIS A 252 -0.35 0.40 10.49
N SER A 253 -0.75 -0.83 10.17
CA SER A 253 -0.21 -1.60 9.05
C SER A 253 -0.49 -1.00 7.66
N LEU A 254 -1.48 -0.11 7.54
CA LEU A 254 -1.72 0.62 6.29
C LEU A 254 -0.56 1.53 5.91
N THR A 255 0.13 2.11 6.91
CA THR A 255 1.31 2.94 6.67
C THR A 255 2.43 2.11 6.07
N LEU A 256 2.72 0.92 6.61
CA LEU A 256 3.75 0.05 6.01
C LEU A 256 3.36 -0.38 4.59
N PHE A 257 2.08 -0.71 4.35
CA PHE A 257 1.60 -1.05 3.00
C PHE A 257 1.72 0.11 2.01
N HIS A 258 1.46 1.34 2.46
CA HIS A 258 1.71 2.56 1.69
C HIS A 258 3.19 2.67 1.29
N GLU A 259 4.10 2.59 2.27
CA GLU A 259 5.55 2.69 2.04
C GLU A 259 6.09 1.62 1.07
N MET A 260 5.47 0.44 1.03
CA MET A 260 5.86 -0.59 0.07
C MET A 260 5.73 -0.13 -1.39
N PHE A 261 4.79 0.75 -1.72
CA PHE A 261 4.67 1.29 -3.09
C PHE A 261 5.85 2.22 -3.40
N HIS A 262 6.20 3.15 -2.51
CA HIS A 262 7.39 3.98 -2.69
C HIS A 262 8.65 3.12 -2.81
N LEU A 263 8.79 2.11 -1.97
CA LEU A 263 9.97 1.25 -1.94
C LEU A 263 10.15 0.47 -3.25
N VAL A 264 9.06 -0.06 -3.81
CA VAL A 264 9.11 -0.97 -4.96
C VAL A 264 9.03 -0.23 -6.30
N LEU A 265 8.29 0.89 -6.35
CA LEU A 265 8.03 1.64 -7.57
C LEU A 265 8.86 2.93 -7.66
N GLY A 266 9.48 3.34 -6.56
CA GLY A 266 10.25 4.58 -6.42
C GLY A 266 9.37 5.76 -6.01
N THR A 267 9.90 6.63 -5.16
CA THR A 267 9.21 7.81 -4.60
C THR A 267 8.74 8.75 -5.70
N ALA A 268 9.58 9.01 -6.71
CA ALA A 268 9.25 9.86 -7.84
C ALA A 268 8.08 9.34 -8.71
N GLY A 269 7.91 8.01 -8.78
CA GLY A 269 6.82 7.37 -9.52
C GLY A 269 5.56 7.19 -8.71
N THR A 270 5.61 7.49 -7.40
CA THR A 270 4.51 7.28 -6.46
C THR A 270 4.32 8.47 -5.52
N PRO A 271 4.22 9.72 -5.99
CA PRO A 271 4.12 10.88 -5.11
C PRO A 271 2.86 10.85 -4.23
N ASP A 272 2.99 11.42 -3.02
CA ASP A 272 1.89 11.61 -2.08
C ASP A 272 0.97 12.77 -2.47
N HIS A 273 0.11 12.48 -3.44
CA HIS A 273 -0.84 13.44 -3.97
C HIS A 273 -1.91 13.87 -2.95
N SER A 274 -2.34 12.97 -2.06
CA SER A 274 -3.20 13.28 -0.90
C SER A 274 -3.39 12.06 0.01
N TYR A 275 -3.48 12.30 1.32
CA TYR A 275 -3.92 11.31 2.31
C TYR A 275 -5.43 11.36 2.62
N ASN A 276 -6.15 12.38 2.11
CA ASN A 276 -7.55 12.58 2.42
C ASN A 276 -8.46 11.76 1.49
N LEU A 277 -9.28 10.88 2.07
CA LEU A 277 -10.22 10.04 1.30
C LEU A 277 -11.10 10.84 0.34
N ASN A 278 -11.62 12.02 0.73
CA ASN A 278 -12.48 12.84 -0.14
C ASN A 278 -11.73 13.38 -1.36
N SER A 279 -10.43 13.62 -1.24
CA SER A 279 -9.56 14.02 -2.35
C SER A 279 -9.28 12.82 -3.25
N ILE A 280 -8.92 11.67 -2.66
CA ILE A 280 -8.53 10.46 -3.38
C ILE A 280 -9.65 9.97 -4.30
N VAL A 281 -10.89 9.87 -3.81
CA VAL A 281 -12.03 9.40 -4.62
C VAL A 281 -12.44 10.37 -5.74
N ARG A 282 -11.81 11.55 -5.82
CA ARG A 282 -12.01 12.55 -6.88
C ARG A 282 -10.86 12.59 -7.88
N PHE A 283 -9.80 11.81 -7.66
CA PHE A 283 -8.69 11.74 -8.60
C PHE A 283 -9.12 11.13 -9.93
N GLY A 284 -8.61 11.71 -11.02
CA GLY A 284 -8.59 11.05 -12.31
C GLY A 284 -7.65 9.84 -12.26
N THR A 285 -7.86 8.88 -13.16
CA THR A 285 -7.18 7.57 -13.12
C THR A 285 -5.66 7.68 -13.04
N ALA A 286 -5.02 8.54 -13.84
CA ALA A 286 -3.56 8.71 -13.83
C ALA A 286 -3.03 9.11 -12.44
N LYS A 287 -3.60 10.16 -11.86
CA LYS A 287 -3.23 10.66 -10.52
C LYS A 287 -3.51 9.63 -9.42
N ALA A 288 -4.63 8.89 -9.53
CA ALA A 288 -4.96 7.85 -8.58
C ALA A 288 -3.94 6.70 -8.59
N THR A 289 -3.48 6.29 -9.77
CA THR A 289 -2.48 5.22 -9.95
C THR A 289 -1.03 5.64 -9.64
N GLU A 290 -0.83 6.91 -9.32
CA GLU A 290 0.45 7.44 -8.84
C GLU A 290 0.45 7.63 -7.31
N ASN A 291 -0.70 7.57 -6.64
CA ASN A 291 -0.82 7.88 -5.22
C ASN A 291 -0.91 6.59 -4.39
N PRO A 292 0.09 6.22 -3.57
CA PRO A 292 0.06 5.02 -2.74
C PRO A 292 -1.19 4.90 -1.86
N GLU A 293 -1.66 6.03 -1.31
CA GLU A 293 -2.84 6.03 -0.45
C GLU A 293 -4.12 5.55 -1.18
N SER A 294 -4.20 5.71 -2.51
CA SER A 294 -5.29 5.14 -3.31
C SER A 294 -5.31 3.60 -3.23
N TYR A 295 -4.12 2.98 -3.27
CA TYR A 295 -3.96 1.53 -3.13
C TYR A 295 -4.29 1.08 -1.72
N THR A 296 -3.85 1.83 -0.71
CA THR A 296 -4.11 1.57 0.70
C THR A 296 -5.62 1.51 0.99
N PHE A 297 -6.36 2.55 0.61
CA PHE A 297 -7.82 2.56 0.82
C PHE A 297 -8.54 1.52 -0.03
N TYR A 298 -8.09 1.29 -1.26
CA TYR A 298 -8.63 0.25 -2.12
C TYR A 298 -8.48 -1.14 -1.51
N ALA A 299 -7.27 -1.48 -1.05
CA ALA A 299 -6.96 -2.77 -0.43
C ALA A 299 -7.79 -2.98 0.84
N LEU A 300 -7.84 -1.98 1.73
CA LEU A 300 -8.64 -2.07 2.95
C LEU A 300 -10.13 -2.23 2.64
N ALA A 301 -10.67 -1.42 1.74
CA ALA A 301 -12.09 -1.49 1.38
C ALA A 301 -12.47 -2.84 0.78
N TYR A 302 -11.61 -3.40 -0.10
CA TYR A 302 -11.84 -4.71 -0.69
C TYR A 302 -11.73 -5.82 0.36
N TYR A 303 -10.71 -5.79 1.21
CA TYR A 303 -10.55 -6.73 2.34
C TYR A 303 -11.79 -6.73 3.23
N LEU A 304 -12.27 -5.55 3.64
CA LEU A 304 -13.47 -5.41 4.47
C LEU A 304 -14.73 -5.91 3.76
N GLY A 305 -14.81 -5.75 2.44
CA GLY A 305 -15.90 -6.31 1.63
C GLY A 305 -15.92 -7.83 1.66
N GLN A 306 -14.75 -8.46 1.71
CA GLN A 306 -14.59 -9.91 1.84
C GLN A 306 -14.89 -10.42 3.26
N THR A 307 -14.60 -9.65 4.30
CA THR A 307 -14.60 -10.14 5.70
C THR A 307 -15.75 -9.61 6.57
N THR A 308 -16.32 -8.43 6.27
CA THR A 308 -17.26 -7.72 7.17
C THR A 308 -18.54 -7.22 6.50
N GLN A 309 -18.82 -7.64 5.26
CA GLN A 309 -19.93 -7.12 4.43
C GLN A 309 -19.84 -5.62 4.08
N PHE A 310 -18.65 -5.02 4.18
CA PHE A 310 -18.46 -3.63 3.77
C PHE A 310 -18.85 -3.45 2.29
N THR A 311 -19.66 -2.44 2.00
CA THR A 311 -19.97 -2.01 0.64
C THR A 311 -20.15 -0.48 0.60
N PHE A 312 -19.86 0.16 -0.53
CA PHE A 312 -20.10 1.61 -0.71
C PHE A 312 -21.58 2.01 -0.76
N ALA A 313 -22.48 1.03 -0.80
CA ALA A 313 -23.92 1.24 -0.84
C ALA A 313 -24.55 0.73 0.46
N ASN A 314 -24.14 1.24 1.62
CA ASN A 314 -24.76 0.76 2.84
C ASN A 314 -26.15 1.39 3.04
N SER A 315 -27.17 0.65 2.62
CA SER A 315 -28.44 0.48 3.35
C SER A 315 -29.18 -0.86 3.14
N LYS A 316 -28.61 -1.85 2.42
CA LYS A 316 -29.30 -3.14 2.12
C LYS A 316 -28.40 -4.39 2.00
N SER A 317 -27.67 -4.75 3.06
CA SER A 317 -27.64 -6.19 3.46
C SER A 317 -29.02 -6.65 3.96
N ALA A 318 -29.94 -5.71 4.20
CA ALA A 318 -31.27 -6.00 4.75
C ALA A 318 -32.20 -6.76 3.79
N LYS A 319 -32.02 -6.75 2.46
CA LYS A 319 -32.79 -7.59 1.51
C LYS A 319 -32.01 -7.79 0.19
N LYS A 320 -31.33 -8.91 0.00
CA LYS A 320 -30.94 -9.39 -1.33
C LYS A 320 -31.89 -10.54 -1.72
N PRO A 321 -33.02 -10.29 -2.41
CA PRO A 321 -33.76 -11.37 -3.06
C PRO A 321 -32.92 -11.98 -4.18
N PRO A 322 -33.23 -13.21 -4.64
CA PRO A 322 -32.56 -13.82 -5.77
C PRO A 322 -32.68 -12.95 -7.03
N PRO A 323 -31.73 -13.06 -7.98
CA PRO A 323 -31.74 -12.23 -9.18
C PRO A 323 -32.97 -12.57 -10.03
N THR A 324 -33.97 -11.69 -10.00
CA THR A 324 -35.03 -11.66 -11.02
C THR A 324 -34.56 -10.86 -12.22
N THR A 325 -34.64 -11.50 -13.38
CA THR A 325 -34.28 -10.98 -14.71
C THR A 325 -35.00 -9.65 -15.00
N PRO A 326 -34.30 -8.55 -15.35
CA PRO A 326 -34.97 -7.29 -15.62
C PRO A 326 -35.49 -7.22 -17.06
N LYS A 327 -36.80 -7.05 -17.23
CA LYS A 327 -37.36 -6.36 -18.41
C LYS A 327 -37.03 -4.87 -18.27
N ARG A 328 -36.14 -4.35 -19.10
CA ARG A 328 -35.84 -2.91 -19.19
C ARG A 328 -37.00 -2.16 -19.86
N SER A 329 -37.46 -1.07 -19.27
CA SER A 329 -38.02 0.07 -20.03
C SER A 329 -36.95 1.18 -20.13
N PRO A 330 -36.85 1.89 -21.27
CA PRO A 330 -35.87 2.95 -21.47
C PRO A 330 -36.51 4.33 -21.28
N SER A 331 -36.24 5.00 -20.16
CA SER A 331 -36.19 6.48 -20.07
C SER A 331 -35.93 6.90 -18.62
N GLU A 332 -35.18 7.99 -18.46
CA GLU A 332 -34.92 8.72 -17.21
C GLU A 332 -33.86 8.15 -16.25
N ILE A 333 -32.59 8.12 -16.68
CA ILE A 333 -31.46 8.26 -15.75
C ILE A 333 -30.41 9.22 -16.35
N ASP A 334 -30.00 10.19 -15.53
CA ASP A 334 -28.75 10.97 -15.55
C ASP A 334 -28.50 12.03 -16.65
N LEU A 335 -29.22 13.15 -16.58
CA LEU A 335 -28.71 14.45 -17.08
C LEU A 335 -28.04 15.31 -15.99
N GLY A 336 -28.22 14.99 -14.70
CA GLY A 336 -27.68 15.78 -13.59
C GLY A 336 -26.17 15.60 -13.33
N LEU A 337 -25.59 14.46 -13.73
CA LEU A 337 -24.16 14.16 -13.50
C LEU A 337 -23.24 14.62 -14.64
N LEU A 338 -23.79 14.83 -15.84
CA LEU A 338 -23.03 15.20 -17.05
C LEU A 338 -22.74 16.71 -17.15
N ALA A 339 -23.46 17.57 -16.43
CA ALA A 339 -23.26 19.02 -16.46
C ALA A 339 -22.03 19.51 -15.65
N ARG A 340 -21.40 18.64 -14.84
CA ARG A 340 -20.26 19.01 -13.97
C ARG A 340 -18.87 18.71 -14.51
N PHE A 341 -18.75 18.19 -15.73
CA PHE A 341 -17.46 17.84 -16.33
C PHE A 341 -17.27 18.53 -17.68
N GLN A 342 -17.19 19.87 -17.65
CA GLN A 342 -16.35 20.56 -18.64
C GLN A 342 -14.92 20.50 -18.11
N MET A 343 -14.04 19.85 -18.89
CA MET A 343 -12.61 19.80 -18.62
C MET A 343 -12.06 21.23 -18.60
N ASP A 344 -11.57 21.67 -17.45
CA ASP A 344 -10.75 22.87 -17.37
C ASP A 344 -9.33 22.48 -17.81
N THR A 345 -9.03 22.70 -19.08
CA THR A 345 -7.68 22.59 -19.63
C THR A 345 -6.92 23.89 -19.33
N ARG A 346 -6.50 24.09 -18.08
CA ARG A 346 -5.51 25.13 -17.74
C ARG A 346 -4.55 24.67 -16.65
N ASP A 347 -3.28 24.78 -17.01
CA ASP A 347 -2.09 25.01 -16.17
C ASP A 347 -1.80 24.04 -15.02
N VAL A 348 -0.82 23.16 -15.28
CA VAL A 348 -0.01 22.51 -14.24
C VAL A 348 1.28 23.33 -14.09
N PRO A 349 1.47 24.10 -13.00
CA PRO A 349 2.79 24.58 -12.65
C PRO A 349 3.65 23.42 -12.16
N ARG A 350 4.89 23.36 -12.67
CA ARG A 350 5.94 22.52 -12.11
C ARG A 350 6.35 23.06 -10.74
N GLY A 351 6.52 22.14 -9.79
CA GLY A 351 7.30 22.36 -8.58
C GLY A 351 6.47 22.21 -7.32
N VAL A 352 6.65 21.08 -6.63
CA VAL A 352 7.15 20.99 -5.25
C VAL A 352 7.64 19.54 -5.09
N TRP A 353 8.93 19.38 -4.82
CA TRP A 353 9.51 18.12 -4.34
C TRP A 353 9.56 18.24 -2.83
N VAL A 354 9.00 17.26 -2.13
CA VAL A 354 9.25 17.01 -0.71
C VAL A 354 9.55 15.52 -0.61
N ALA A 355 10.55 15.22 0.22
CA ALA A 355 11.25 13.94 0.35
C ALA A 355 10.35 12.77 0.75
#